data_AF-A0A9P7VBA2-F1
#
_entry.id   AF-A0A9P7VBA2-F1
#
_cell.length_a   1.000
_cell.length_b   1.000
_cell.length_c   1.000
_cell.angle_alpha   90.00
_cell.angle_beta   90.00
_cell.angle_gamma   90.00
#
_symmetry.space_group_name_H-M   'P 1'
#
loop_
_entity.id
_entity.type
_entity.pdbx_description
1 polymer ?
#
loop_
_entity_poly.entity_id
_entity_poly.type
_entity_poly.pdbx_seq_one_letter_code
_entity_poly.pdbx_strand_id
1 'polypeptide(L)'
;MTENLQAVHLYSGIPWWALIPMTTITLRSIWTLPLAIAQRKRIQKQSTLKPLVAATNPVLKMKLAREVLRQKKETTRKTQQESRSSSGQPTDEQKVFQALQALKANRVANLKYEQIVLMAAKETRKRQKKLFSDHGVQMWKNMVLPMFQIPLWVGMSFTFRDLSGWSTWDAIKNKALDPSLYTEGILWFPDLSIADPWCILPVVLGAISIFNVEWTFKTLELMKLTIRKGNRITIQDSLANVARMSVVFMMAISLHAPTALVLYWISSQVFSLVQNIILDLVMPISYTPNRRFNISVQGKEANNIIM
;
A
#
# COMPACT_ATOMS: atom_id res chain seq x y z
N MET A 1 3.77 28.40 6.29
CA MET A 1 2.38 27.94 6.05
C MET A 1 1.43 28.42 7.13
N THR A 2 1.87 28.42 8.40
CA THR A 2 1.17 29.04 9.55
C THR A 2 0.76 30.49 9.28
N GLU A 3 1.69 31.34 8.83
CA GLU A 3 1.41 32.76 8.53
C GLU A 3 0.32 32.94 7.45
N ASN A 4 0.37 32.13 6.38
CA ASN A 4 -0.66 32.16 5.34
C ASN A 4 -2.03 31.74 5.87
N LEU A 5 -2.08 30.76 6.78
CA LEU A 5 -3.34 30.35 7.42
C LEU A 5 -3.89 31.45 8.33
N GLN A 6 -3.05 32.13 9.10
CA GLN A 6 -3.45 33.28 9.91
C GLN A 6 -3.96 34.43 9.03
N ALA A 7 -3.30 34.72 7.91
CA ALA A 7 -3.77 35.74 6.97
C ALA A 7 -5.15 35.38 6.38
N VAL A 8 -5.37 34.11 6.02
CA VAL A 8 -6.67 33.63 5.55
C VAL A 8 -7.73 33.73 6.65
N HIS A 9 -7.39 33.37 7.89
CA HIS A 9 -8.26 33.53 9.06
C HIS A 9 -8.72 34.98 9.22
N LEU A 10 -7.75 35.90 9.30
CA LEU A 10 -7.99 37.33 9.49
C LEU A 10 -8.82 37.96 8.36
N TYR A 11 -8.56 37.57 7.10
CA TYR A 11 -9.28 38.14 5.96
C TYR A 11 -10.69 37.54 5.78
N SER A 12 -10.85 36.24 6.03
CA SER A 12 -12.14 35.55 5.83
C SER A 12 -13.08 35.69 7.03
N GLY A 13 -12.55 35.93 8.24
CA GLY A 13 -13.32 35.96 9.49
C GLY A 13 -13.91 34.60 9.87
N ILE A 14 -13.46 33.50 9.27
CA ILE A 14 -13.97 32.15 9.53
C ILE A 14 -13.30 31.61 10.79
N PRO A 15 -14.05 31.19 11.83
CA PRO A 15 -13.45 30.70 13.06
C PRO A 15 -12.55 29.47 12.85
N TRP A 16 -11.52 29.33 13.67
CA TRP A 16 -10.52 28.26 13.52
C TRP A 16 -11.10 26.85 13.46
N TRP A 17 -12.15 26.55 14.24
CA TRP A 17 -12.80 25.23 14.24
C TRP A 17 -13.35 24.84 12.86
N ALA A 18 -13.75 25.82 12.03
CA ALA A 18 -14.25 25.61 10.67
C ALA A 18 -13.13 25.71 9.63
N LEU A 19 -12.19 26.64 9.83
CA LEU A 19 -11.08 26.87 8.90
C LEU A 19 -10.14 25.66 8.81
N ILE A 20 -9.89 24.97 9.92
CA ILE A 20 -9.01 23.78 9.96
C ILE A 20 -9.55 22.64 9.07
N PRO A 21 -10.80 22.16 9.21
CA PRO A 21 -11.39 21.20 8.28
C PRO A 21 -11.44 21.71 6.84
N MET A 22 -11.80 22.98 6.63
CA MET A 22 -11.96 23.56 5.29
C MET A 22 -10.64 23.54 4.52
N THR A 23 -9.56 24.00 5.14
CA THR A 23 -8.21 24.02 4.53
C THR A 23 -7.74 22.60 4.21
N THR A 24 -8.05 21.64 5.07
CA THR A 24 -7.77 20.22 4.85
C THR A 24 -8.50 19.71 3.61
N ILE A 25 -9.82 19.90 3.53
CA ILE A 25 -10.63 19.45 2.39
C ILE A 25 -10.15 20.10 1.09
N THR A 26 -9.86 21.40 1.10
CA THR A 26 -9.36 22.14 -0.07
C THR A 26 -8.01 21.59 -0.56
N LEU A 27 -7.02 21.49 0.33
CA LEU A 27 -5.70 20.96 -0.02
C LEU A 27 -5.79 19.53 -0.54
N ARG A 28 -6.60 18.69 0.09
CA ARG A 28 -6.76 17.31 -0.33
C ARG A 28 -7.49 17.18 -1.66
N SER A 29 -8.49 18.01 -1.92
CA SER A 29 -9.24 18.02 -3.19
C SER A 29 -8.39 18.51 -4.37
N ILE A 30 -7.55 19.52 -4.16
CA ILE A 30 -6.70 20.08 -5.22
C ILE A 30 -5.51 19.15 -5.49
N TRP A 31 -4.80 18.72 -4.46
CA TRP A 31 -3.53 18.00 -4.63
C TRP A 31 -3.69 16.49 -4.61
N THR A 32 -4.41 15.93 -3.62
CA THR A 32 -4.38 14.47 -3.41
C THR A 32 -5.42 13.72 -4.23
N LEU A 33 -6.60 14.31 -4.46
CA LEU A 33 -7.72 13.66 -5.14
C LEU A 33 -7.43 13.34 -6.62
N PRO A 34 -6.85 14.24 -7.44
CA PRO A 34 -6.51 13.92 -8.83
C PRO A 34 -5.47 12.80 -8.92
N LEU A 35 -4.49 12.83 -8.02
CA LEU A 35 -3.46 11.78 -7.89
C LEU A 35 -4.10 10.44 -7.50
N ALA A 36 -5.07 10.45 -6.58
CA ALA A 36 -5.82 9.28 -6.17
C ALA A 36 -6.64 8.70 -7.33
N ILE A 37 -7.32 9.52 -8.13
CA ILE A 37 -8.04 9.10 -9.33
C ILE A 37 -7.08 8.48 -10.36
N ALA A 38 -5.94 9.11 -10.62
CA ALA A 38 -4.93 8.58 -11.55
C ALA A 38 -4.32 7.25 -11.04
N GLN A 39 -4.10 7.11 -9.73
CA GLN A 39 -3.70 5.84 -9.13
C GLN A 39 -4.79 4.78 -9.26
N ARG A 40 -6.05 5.14 -8.99
CA ARG A 40 -7.21 4.23 -9.08
C ARG A 40 -7.33 3.62 -10.48
N LYS A 41 -7.26 4.44 -11.52
CA LYS A 41 -7.28 3.99 -12.93
C LYS A 41 -6.13 3.03 -13.24
N ARG A 42 -4.92 3.31 -12.72
CA ARG A 42 -3.76 2.42 -12.87
C ARG A 42 -3.98 1.07 -12.18
N ILE A 43 -4.52 1.08 -10.95
CA ILE A 43 -4.79 -0.15 -10.19
C ILE A 43 -5.87 -0.99 -10.88
N GLN A 44 -6.92 -0.37 -11.44
CA GLN A 44 -7.92 -1.09 -12.25
C GLN A 44 -7.28 -1.81 -13.43
N LYS A 45 -6.46 -1.12 -14.23
CA LYS A 45 -5.76 -1.74 -15.37
C LYS A 45 -4.73 -2.80 -14.93
N GLN A 46 -4.12 -2.66 -13.76
CA GLN A 46 -3.29 -3.74 -13.19
C GLN A 46 -4.15 -4.94 -12.77
N SER A 47 -5.34 -4.71 -12.22
CA SER A 47 -6.24 -5.77 -11.77
C SER A 47 -6.73 -6.66 -12.92
N THR A 48 -6.95 -6.08 -14.11
CA THR A 48 -7.32 -6.84 -15.31
C THR A 48 -6.17 -7.68 -15.87
N LEU A 49 -4.91 -7.26 -15.66
CA LEU A 49 -3.72 -8.00 -16.12
C LEU A 49 -3.21 -9.06 -15.12
N LYS A 50 -3.53 -8.93 -13.83
CA LYS A 50 -3.18 -9.93 -12.80
C LYS A 50 -3.55 -11.38 -13.14
N PRO A 51 -4.72 -11.73 -13.71
CA PRO A 51 -5.06 -13.12 -14.04
C PRO A 51 -4.10 -13.75 -15.06
N LEU A 52 -3.65 -12.98 -16.06
CA LEU A 52 -2.68 -13.47 -17.06
C LEU A 52 -1.35 -13.87 -16.39
N VAL A 53 -0.91 -13.08 -15.42
CA VAL A 53 0.29 -13.37 -14.62
C VAL A 53 0.05 -14.60 -13.73
N ALA A 54 -1.13 -14.70 -13.10
CA ALA A 54 -1.49 -15.82 -12.23
C ALA A 54 -1.50 -17.17 -12.98
N ALA A 55 -2.04 -17.19 -14.20
CA ALA A 55 -2.06 -18.37 -15.07
C ALA A 55 -0.65 -18.84 -15.49
N THR A 56 0.32 -17.93 -15.52
CA THR A 56 1.70 -18.24 -15.94
C THR A 56 2.48 -19.03 -14.88
N ASN A 57 2.18 -18.83 -13.59
CA ASN A 57 2.93 -19.42 -12.47
C ASN A 57 2.94 -20.98 -12.48
N PRO A 58 1.81 -21.70 -12.57
CA PRO A 58 1.81 -23.16 -12.61
C PRO A 58 2.58 -23.71 -13.82
N VAL A 59 2.44 -23.06 -14.98
CA VAL A 59 3.14 -23.44 -16.21
C VAL A 59 4.66 -23.29 -16.04
N LEU A 60 5.12 -22.21 -15.41
CA LEU A 60 6.55 -22.00 -15.13
C LEU A 60 7.11 -23.04 -14.17
N LYS A 61 6.39 -23.34 -13.08
CA LYS A 61 6.80 -24.38 -12.13
C LYS A 61 6.94 -25.74 -12.81
N MET A 62 5.97 -26.10 -13.66
CA MET A 62 6.01 -27.35 -14.43
C MET A 62 7.20 -27.39 -15.41
N LYS A 63 7.44 -26.31 -16.15
CA LYS A 63 8.57 -26.21 -17.10
C LYS A 63 9.93 -26.32 -16.38
N LEU A 64 10.11 -25.58 -15.28
CA LEU A 64 11.33 -25.63 -14.47
C LEU A 64 11.55 -27.01 -13.85
N ALA A 65 10.50 -27.63 -13.30
CA ALA A 65 10.59 -28.99 -12.75
C ALA A 65 10.99 -30.01 -13.83
N ARG A 66 10.42 -29.90 -15.03
CA ARG A 66 10.76 -30.78 -16.17
C ARG A 66 12.22 -30.62 -16.62
N GLU A 67 12.72 -29.38 -16.64
CA GLU A 67 14.12 -29.09 -17.01
C GLU A 67 15.10 -29.68 -15.99
N VAL A 68 14.83 -29.53 -14.69
CA VAL A 68 15.65 -30.14 -13.62
C VAL A 68 15.69 -31.66 -13.78
N LEU A 69 14.56 -32.30 -14.06
CA LEU A 69 14.49 -33.74 -14.31
C LEU A 69 15.29 -34.16 -15.56
N ARG A 70 15.24 -33.38 -16.64
CA ARG A 70 16.01 -33.65 -17.87
C ARG A 70 17.51 -33.59 -17.61
N GLN A 71 17.98 -32.53 -16.95
CA GLN A 71 19.40 -32.35 -16.65
C GLN A 71 19.92 -33.41 -15.67
N LYS A 72 19.10 -33.85 -14.71
CA LYS A 72 19.43 -34.99 -13.85
C LYS A 72 19.66 -36.26 -14.68
N LYS A 73 18.78 -36.58 -15.62
CA LYS A 73 18.93 -37.74 -16.52
C LYS A 73 20.18 -37.62 -17.40
N GLU A 74 20.46 -36.45 -17.97
CA GLU A 74 21.64 -36.22 -18.81
C GLU A 74 22.93 -36.34 -18.02
N THR A 75 22.96 -35.82 -16.80
CA THR A 75 24.14 -35.92 -15.91
C THR A 75 24.38 -37.38 -15.53
N THR A 76 23.34 -38.13 -15.14
CA THR A 76 23.47 -39.57 -14.87
C THR A 76 23.97 -40.35 -16.09
N ARG A 77 23.48 -40.03 -17.30
CA ARG A 77 23.97 -40.65 -18.54
C ARG A 77 25.44 -40.34 -18.81
N LYS A 78 25.84 -39.07 -18.70
CA LYS A 78 27.24 -38.65 -18.91
C LYS A 78 28.20 -39.28 -17.89
N THR A 79 27.84 -39.33 -16.61
CA THR A 79 28.63 -40.01 -15.58
C THR A 79 28.78 -41.51 -15.88
N GLN A 80 27.72 -42.19 -16.33
CA GLN A 80 27.80 -43.60 -16.74
C GLN A 80 28.66 -43.80 -18.00
N GLN A 81 28.61 -42.87 -18.95
CA GLN A 81 29.36 -42.96 -20.20
C GLN A 81 30.85 -42.65 -19.99
N GLU A 82 31.18 -41.63 -19.19
CA GLU A 82 32.56 -41.30 -18.79
C GLU A 82 33.21 -42.45 -17.99
N SER A 83 32.45 -43.12 -17.10
CA SER A 83 32.94 -44.32 -16.40
C SER A 83 33.23 -45.52 -17.31
N ARG A 84 32.70 -45.52 -18.55
CA ARG A 84 32.96 -46.57 -19.55
C ARG A 84 34.07 -46.23 -20.53
N SER A 85 34.41 -44.95 -20.71
CA SER A 85 35.41 -44.49 -21.68
C SER A 85 36.76 -44.05 -21.08
N SER A 86 36.92 -44.06 -19.76
CA SER A 86 38.18 -43.72 -19.09
C SER A 86 39.13 -44.91 -19.03
N SER A 87 39.89 -45.14 -20.10
CA SER A 87 41.10 -46.00 -20.12
C SER A 87 42.39 -45.22 -20.45
N GLY A 88 42.40 -43.88 -20.35
CA GLY A 88 43.57 -43.02 -20.60
C GLY A 88 43.57 -41.72 -19.80
N GLN A 89 44.75 -41.20 -19.45
CA GLN A 89 44.92 -40.01 -18.59
C GLN A 89 44.50 -38.70 -19.30
N PRO A 90 43.65 -37.87 -18.69
CA PRO A 90 43.21 -36.59 -19.27
C PRO A 90 44.23 -35.46 -19.02
N THR A 91 44.32 -34.51 -19.95
CA THR A 91 45.15 -33.29 -19.87
C THR A 91 44.55 -32.30 -18.85
N ASP A 92 45.37 -31.46 -18.20
CA ASP A 92 44.92 -30.66 -17.04
C ASP A 92 43.85 -29.61 -17.37
N GLU A 93 43.85 -29.00 -18.56
CA GLU A 93 42.77 -28.09 -18.99
C GLU A 93 41.43 -28.83 -19.20
N GLN A 94 41.47 -30.07 -19.67
CA GLN A 94 40.27 -30.89 -19.87
C GLN A 94 39.66 -31.29 -18.53
N LYS A 95 40.48 -31.61 -17.52
CA LYS A 95 40.01 -31.88 -16.14
C LYS A 95 39.28 -30.68 -15.54
N VAL A 96 39.83 -29.48 -15.71
CA VAL A 96 39.23 -28.24 -15.20
C VAL A 96 37.88 -27.94 -15.88
N PHE A 97 37.80 -28.10 -17.20
CA PHE A 97 36.56 -27.89 -17.95
C PHE A 97 35.49 -28.92 -17.61
N GLN A 98 35.87 -30.19 -17.46
CA GLN A 98 34.98 -31.29 -17.08
C GLN A 98 34.50 -31.13 -15.63
N ALA A 99 35.37 -30.70 -14.71
CA ALA A 99 35.01 -30.37 -13.33
C ALA A 99 34.06 -29.16 -13.25
N LEU A 100 34.26 -28.11 -14.05
CA LEU A 100 33.36 -26.96 -14.13
C LEU A 100 31.98 -27.33 -14.71
N GLN A 101 31.93 -28.19 -15.72
CA GLN A 101 30.67 -28.72 -16.24
C GLN A 101 29.98 -29.62 -15.23
N ALA A 102 30.71 -30.50 -14.55
CA ALA A 102 30.18 -31.35 -13.48
C ALA A 102 29.66 -30.51 -12.31
N LEU A 103 30.34 -29.44 -11.91
CA LEU A 103 29.88 -28.49 -10.88
C LEU A 103 28.60 -27.75 -11.31
N LYS A 104 28.55 -27.26 -12.55
CA LYS A 104 27.34 -26.61 -13.10
C LYS A 104 26.16 -27.59 -13.17
N ALA A 105 26.39 -28.81 -13.67
CA ALA A 105 25.39 -29.85 -13.79
C ALA A 105 24.89 -30.33 -12.41
N ASN A 106 25.80 -30.54 -11.46
CA ASN A 106 25.47 -30.93 -10.09
C ASN A 106 24.69 -29.82 -9.37
N ARG A 107 25.02 -28.54 -9.60
CA ARG A 107 24.27 -27.40 -9.04
C ARG A 107 22.83 -27.34 -9.52
N VAL A 108 22.56 -27.67 -10.79
CA VAL A 108 21.19 -27.66 -11.34
C VAL A 108 20.44 -28.96 -11.00
N ALA A 109 21.12 -30.10 -10.97
CA ALA A 109 20.53 -31.38 -10.58
C ALA A 109 20.16 -31.47 -9.08
N ASN A 110 20.87 -30.73 -8.22
CA ASN A 110 20.57 -30.62 -6.78
C ASN A 110 19.70 -29.40 -6.41
N LEU A 111 19.03 -28.76 -7.39
CA LEU A 111 18.05 -27.73 -7.09
C LEU A 111 16.92 -28.30 -6.22
N LYS A 112 16.89 -27.90 -4.95
CA LYS A 112 15.80 -28.25 -4.03
C LYS A 112 14.48 -27.72 -4.59
N TYR A 113 13.36 -28.38 -4.28
CA TYR A 113 12.02 -27.93 -4.65
C TYR A 113 11.78 -26.45 -4.31
N GLU A 114 12.25 -26.00 -3.15
CA GLU A 114 12.21 -24.59 -2.73
C GLU A 114 12.88 -23.64 -3.73
N GLN A 115 14.02 -24.01 -4.29
CA GLN A 115 14.73 -23.19 -5.28
C GLN A 115 13.96 -23.15 -6.61
N ILE A 116 13.32 -24.24 -7.01
CA ILE A 116 12.45 -24.29 -8.20
C ILE A 116 11.27 -23.33 -8.03
N VAL A 117 10.60 -23.37 -6.88
CA VAL A 117 9.49 -22.47 -6.56
C VAL A 117 9.96 -21.01 -6.52
N LEU A 118 11.12 -20.74 -5.93
CA LEU A 118 11.69 -19.41 -5.84
C LEU A 118 12.11 -18.85 -7.21
N MET A 119 12.71 -19.67 -8.08
CA MET A 119 13.06 -19.26 -9.44
C MET A 119 11.81 -19.01 -10.29
N ALA A 120 10.81 -19.89 -10.21
CA ALA A 120 9.52 -19.69 -10.87
C ALA A 120 8.86 -18.37 -10.41
N ALA A 121 8.92 -18.06 -9.12
CA ALA A 121 8.42 -16.81 -8.57
C ALA A 121 9.21 -15.59 -9.09
N LYS A 122 10.55 -15.66 -9.14
CA LYS A 122 11.40 -14.61 -9.71
C LYS A 122 11.09 -14.36 -11.19
N GLU A 123 10.95 -15.42 -11.98
CA GLU A 123 10.60 -15.30 -13.40
C GLU A 123 9.19 -14.74 -13.59
N THR A 124 8.23 -15.18 -12.78
CA THR A 124 6.86 -14.64 -12.79
C THR A 124 6.88 -13.13 -12.50
N ARG A 125 7.65 -12.68 -11.50
CA ARG A 125 7.82 -11.24 -11.20
C ARG A 125 8.46 -10.47 -12.35
N LYS A 126 9.45 -11.05 -13.04
CA LYS A 126 10.09 -10.43 -14.22
C LYS A 126 9.10 -10.27 -15.37
N ARG A 127 8.31 -11.31 -15.66
CA ARG A 127 7.24 -11.28 -16.67
C ARG A 127 6.14 -10.29 -16.29
N GLN A 128 5.74 -10.25 -15.03
CA GLN A 128 4.78 -9.26 -14.51
C GLN A 128 5.27 -7.84 -14.73
N LYS A 129 6.54 -7.55 -14.38
CA LYS A 129 7.13 -6.22 -14.58
C LYS A 129 7.15 -5.84 -16.06
N LYS A 130 7.50 -6.78 -16.96
CA LYS A 130 7.50 -6.57 -18.41
C LYS A 130 6.07 -6.28 -18.92
N LEU A 131 5.12 -7.17 -18.63
CA LEU A 131 3.71 -7.01 -19.01
C LEU A 131 3.14 -5.66 -18.56
N PHE A 132 3.44 -5.26 -17.33
CA PHE A 132 2.99 -3.97 -16.79
C PHE A 132 3.69 -2.78 -17.43
N SER A 133 4.95 -2.92 -17.81
CA SER A 133 5.68 -1.89 -18.56
C SER A 133 5.10 -1.72 -19.96
N ASP A 134 4.83 -2.82 -20.67
CA ASP A 134 4.28 -2.84 -22.03
C ASP A 134 2.89 -2.16 -22.07
N HIS A 135 2.10 -2.30 -20.99
CA HIS A 135 0.78 -1.67 -20.86
C HIS A 135 0.81 -0.29 -20.17
N GLY A 136 1.98 0.27 -19.89
CA GLY A 136 2.17 1.58 -19.26
C GLY A 136 1.82 1.67 -17.75
N VAL A 137 1.51 0.54 -17.10
CA VAL A 137 1.01 0.42 -15.72
C VAL A 137 2.03 -0.17 -14.76
N GLN A 138 3.22 0.43 -14.72
CA GLN A 138 4.31 0.02 -13.82
C GLN A 138 3.89 0.08 -12.34
N MET A 139 4.46 -0.80 -11.50
CA MET A 139 4.06 -0.89 -10.08
C MET A 139 4.55 0.30 -9.24
N TRP A 140 5.75 0.82 -9.51
CA TRP A 140 6.35 1.93 -8.73
C TRP A 140 5.51 3.21 -8.80
N LYS A 141 4.78 3.40 -9.89
CA LYS A 141 3.83 4.48 -10.11
C LYS A 141 2.71 4.53 -9.05
N ASN A 142 2.39 3.39 -8.41
CA ASN A 142 1.43 3.35 -7.30
C ASN A 142 1.98 3.99 -6.01
N MET A 143 3.30 4.18 -5.89
CA MET A 143 3.94 4.85 -4.74
C MET A 143 3.88 6.38 -4.83
N VAL A 144 3.41 6.93 -5.95
CA VAL A 144 3.29 8.39 -6.14
C VAL A 144 2.33 8.99 -5.12
N LEU A 145 1.14 8.41 -4.90
CA LEU A 145 0.20 9.00 -3.93
C LEU A 145 0.77 9.02 -2.50
N PRO A 146 1.27 7.91 -1.91
CA PRO A 146 1.91 7.97 -0.60
C PRO A 146 3.08 8.96 -0.52
N MET A 147 3.88 9.07 -1.58
CA MET A 147 5.04 9.97 -1.64
C MET A 147 4.66 11.44 -1.53
N PHE A 148 3.48 11.85 -2.01
CA PHE A 148 2.98 13.23 -1.85
C PHE A 148 2.07 13.38 -0.62
N GLN A 149 1.27 12.35 -0.32
CA GLN A 149 0.29 12.37 0.75
C GLN A 149 0.94 12.38 2.14
N ILE A 150 1.99 11.58 2.37
CA ILE A 150 2.65 11.50 3.68
C ILE A 150 3.35 12.84 4.01
N PRO A 151 4.18 13.43 3.14
CA PRO A 151 4.80 14.73 3.44
C PRO A 151 3.79 15.85 3.63
N LEU A 152 2.72 15.90 2.81
CA LEU A 152 1.65 16.88 3.01
C LEU A 152 0.98 16.70 4.37
N TRP A 153 0.67 15.45 4.75
CA TRP A 153 0.04 15.16 6.03
C TRP A 153 0.93 15.53 7.22
N VAL A 154 2.22 15.21 7.14
CA VAL A 154 3.23 15.57 8.16
C VAL A 154 3.41 17.08 8.23
N GLY A 155 3.53 17.77 7.09
CA GLY A 155 3.71 19.22 7.03
C GLY A 155 2.53 20.00 7.61
N MET A 156 1.30 19.59 7.28
CA MET A 156 0.10 20.15 7.92
C MET A 156 0.03 19.83 9.42
N SER A 157 0.45 18.63 9.84
CA SER A 157 0.50 18.28 11.27
C SER A 157 1.47 19.19 12.03
N PHE A 158 2.66 19.45 11.49
CA PHE A 158 3.59 20.43 12.06
C PHE A 158 3.01 21.83 12.07
N THR A 159 2.31 22.22 11.00
CA THR A 159 1.68 23.55 10.90
C THR A 159 0.65 23.76 12.02
N PHE A 160 -0.25 22.81 12.25
CA PHE A 160 -1.25 22.95 13.32
C PHE A 160 -0.67 22.73 14.72
N ARG A 161 0.38 21.91 14.84
CA ARG A 161 1.15 21.78 16.08
C ARG A 161 1.78 23.12 16.47
N ASP A 162 2.48 23.75 15.53
CA ASP A 162 3.16 25.02 15.76
C ASP A 162 2.13 26.13 16.00
N LEU A 163 1.02 26.16 15.24
CA LEU A 163 -0.10 27.09 15.45
C LEU A 163 -0.65 27.03 16.89
N SER A 164 -0.78 25.83 17.44
CA SER A 164 -1.27 25.58 18.79
C SER A 164 -0.20 25.80 19.87
N GLY A 165 1.03 26.15 19.48
CA GLY A 165 2.14 26.34 20.41
C GLY A 165 2.73 25.06 20.97
N TRP A 166 2.36 23.87 20.47
CA TRP A 166 2.80 22.57 20.99
C TRP A 166 4.22 22.21 20.52
N SER A 167 5.18 23.05 20.88
CA SER A 167 6.57 22.98 20.42
C SER A 167 7.44 22.10 21.32
N THR A 168 7.19 22.15 22.63
CA THR A 168 7.99 21.52 23.68
C THR A 168 7.08 20.75 24.65
N TRP A 169 7.62 19.78 25.39
CA TRP A 169 6.92 19.08 26.48
C TRP A 169 6.61 19.98 27.70
N ASP A 170 7.14 21.20 27.71
CA ASP A 170 6.98 22.20 28.77
C ASP A 170 5.81 23.14 28.45
N ALA A 171 4.70 22.98 29.17
CA ALA A 171 3.45 23.70 28.94
C ALA A 171 3.57 25.22 29.14
N ILE A 172 4.53 25.69 29.94
CA ILE A 172 4.68 27.11 30.30
C ILE A 172 5.21 27.94 29.13
N LYS A 173 5.99 27.32 28.23
CA LYS A 173 6.57 27.97 27.04
C LYS A 173 5.69 27.87 25.80
N ASN A 174 4.70 26.97 25.83
CA ASN A 174 3.81 26.73 24.71
C ASN A 174 2.72 27.81 24.66
N LYS A 175 2.82 28.71 23.68
CA LYS A 175 1.81 29.73 23.40
C LYS A 175 1.31 29.57 21.97
N ALA A 176 0.00 29.67 21.78
CA ALA A 176 -0.57 29.66 20.45
C ALA A 176 -0.03 30.86 19.66
N LEU A 177 0.29 30.63 18.38
CA LEU A 177 0.75 31.68 17.47
C LEU A 177 -0.33 32.73 17.22
N ASP A 178 -1.60 32.35 17.34
CA ASP A 178 -2.75 33.24 17.24
C ASP A 178 -3.57 33.17 18.56
N PRO A 179 -3.75 34.30 19.28
CA PRO A 179 -4.55 34.35 20.50
C PRO A 179 -6.02 33.97 20.30
N SER A 180 -6.55 34.08 19.09
CA SER A 180 -7.94 33.68 18.80
C SER A 180 -8.20 32.18 18.96
N LEU A 181 -7.15 31.34 18.92
CA LEU A 181 -7.29 29.89 19.19
C LEU A 181 -7.84 29.58 20.59
N TYR A 182 -7.64 30.48 21.56
CA TYR A 182 -8.10 30.29 22.94
C TYR A 182 -9.62 30.46 23.10
N THR A 183 -10.26 31.18 22.19
CA THR A 183 -11.67 31.61 22.33
C THR A 183 -12.56 31.13 21.20
N GLU A 184 -12.00 30.85 20.02
CA GLU A 184 -12.76 30.45 18.83
C GLU A 184 -13.03 28.94 18.74
N GLY A 185 -13.15 28.26 19.88
CA GLY A 185 -13.67 26.91 19.92
C GLY A 185 -15.18 26.81 19.81
N ILE A 186 -15.68 25.58 19.76
CA ILE A 186 -17.13 25.32 19.67
C ILE A 186 -17.51 24.14 20.57
N LEU A 187 -18.76 24.12 21.03
CA LEU A 187 -19.34 23.05 21.85
C LEU A 187 -18.56 22.86 23.17
N TRP A 188 -17.95 21.69 23.38
CA TRP A 188 -17.25 21.30 24.60
C TRP A 188 -15.74 21.60 24.57
N PHE A 189 -15.22 22.12 23.46
CA PHE A 189 -13.81 22.48 23.29
C PHE A 189 -13.66 23.96 22.94
N PRO A 190 -13.84 24.89 23.91
CA PRO A 190 -13.75 26.33 23.66
C PRO A 190 -12.32 26.80 23.33
N ASP A 191 -11.30 26.08 23.82
CA ASP A 191 -9.89 26.38 23.56
C ASP A 191 -9.29 25.28 22.66
N LEU A 192 -8.78 25.69 21.50
CA LEU A 192 -8.21 24.79 20.50
C LEU A 192 -6.73 24.44 20.77
N SER A 193 -6.07 25.18 21.65
CA SER A 193 -4.64 25.02 21.95
C SER A 193 -4.35 23.91 22.97
N ILE A 194 -5.35 23.55 23.77
CA ILE A 194 -5.26 22.48 24.76
C ILE A 194 -5.75 21.14 24.21
N ALA A 195 -5.38 20.05 24.88
CA ALA A 195 -5.95 18.74 24.60
C ALA A 195 -7.45 18.69 24.97
N ASP A 196 -8.22 17.84 24.29
CA ASP A 196 -9.66 17.71 24.50
C ASP A 196 -9.96 17.28 25.96
N PRO A 197 -10.63 18.11 26.78
CA PRO A 197 -10.87 17.81 28.18
C PRO A 197 -11.76 16.56 28.37
N TRP A 198 -12.61 16.25 27.40
CA TRP A 198 -13.61 15.16 27.50
C TRP A 198 -13.18 13.90 26.73
N CYS A 199 -12.03 13.93 26.05
CA CYS A 199 -11.51 12.83 25.24
C CYS A 199 -12.47 12.33 24.14
N ILE A 200 -13.46 13.13 23.74
CA ILE A 200 -14.44 12.78 22.71
C ILE A 200 -13.76 12.76 21.34
N LEU A 201 -12.94 13.76 21.03
CA LEU A 201 -12.25 13.90 19.74
C LEU A 201 -11.25 12.76 19.48
N PRO A 202 -10.36 12.37 20.42
CA PRO A 202 -9.54 11.16 20.29
C PRO A 202 -10.35 9.88 19.99
N VAL A 203 -11.47 9.66 20.68
CA VAL A 203 -12.32 8.48 20.47
C VAL A 203 -12.95 8.51 19.07
N VAL A 204 -13.46 9.66 18.64
CA VAL A 204 -14.02 9.86 17.29
C VAL A 204 -12.94 9.63 16.22
N LEU A 205 -11.74 10.17 16.43
CA LEU A 205 -10.59 9.96 15.54
C LEU A 205 -10.27 8.47 15.41
N GLY A 206 -10.23 7.74 16.53
CA GLY A 206 -9.98 6.29 16.56
C GLY A 206 -11.05 5.51 15.79
N ALA A 207 -12.32 5.80 16.04
CA ALA A 207 -13.45 5.13 15.38
C ALA A 207 -13.44 5.32 13.85
N ILE A 208 -13.27 6.56 13.39
CA ILE A 208 -13.20 6.88 11.94
C ILE A 208 -11.97 6.23 11.32
N SER A 209 -10.83 6.25 12.01
CA SER A 209 -9.59 5.66 11.50
C SER A 209 -9.69 4.14 11.38
N ILE A 210 -10.27 3.43 12.36
CA ILE A 210 -10.54 1.98 12.26
C ILE A 210 -11.44 1.70 11.06
N PHE A 211 -12.53 2.46 10.91
CA PHE A 211 -13.45 2.27 9.79
C PHE A 211 -12.77 2.48 8.44
N ASN A 212 -11.90 3.50 8.31
CA ASN A 212 -11.12 3.75 7.10
C ASN A 212 -10.09 2.63 6.81
N VAL A 213 -9.45 2.08 7.85
CA VAL A 213 -8.54 0.93 7.74
C VAL A 213 -9.30 -0.30 7.24
N GLU A 214 -10.41 -0.67 7.88
CA GLU A 214 -11.24 -1.80 7.45
C GLU A 214 -11.78 -1.59 6.04
N TRP A 215 -12.14 -0.33 5.71
CA TRP A 215 -12.61 0.00 4.38
C TRP A 215 -11.56 -0.35 3.32
N THR A 216 -10.33 0.12 3.54
CA THR A 216 -9.18 -0.06 2.63
C THR A 216 -8.78 -1.53 2.51
N PHE A 217 -8.66 -2.26 3.63
CA PHE A 217 -8.24 -3.67 3.59
C PHE A 217 -9.28 -4.57 2.94
N LYS A 218 -10.57 -4.26 3.07
CA LYS A 218 -11.61 -4.96 2.31
C LYS A 218 -11.49 -4.73 0.80
N THR A 219 -11.16 -3.51 0.37
CA THR A 219 -10.86 -3.22 -1.05
C THR A 219 -9.64 -4.01 -1.53
N LEU A 220 -8.61 -4.16 -0.70
CA LEU A 220 -7.45 -5.01 -1.01
C LEU A 220 -7.82 -6.49 -1.13
N GLU A 221 -8.75 -6.97 -0.31
CA GLU A 221 -9.24 -8.35 -0.35
C GLU A 221 -9.99 -8.64 -1.65
N LEU A 222 -10.84 -7.72 -2.11
CA LEU A 222 -11.56 -7.83 -3.39
C LEU A 222 -10.63 -7.90 -4.61
N MET A 223 -9.39 -7.42 -4.49
CA MET A 223 -8.37 -7.55 -5.53
C MET A 223 -7.67 -8.92 -5.57
N LYS A 224 -7.95 -9.82 -4.63
CA LYS A 224 -7.37 -11.18 -4.62
C LYS A 224 -8.13 -12.06 -5.61
N LEU A 225 -7.38 -12.72 -6.50
CA LEU A 225 -7.92 -13.71 -7.45
C LEU A 225 -8.19 -15.06 -6.81
N THR A 226 -7.61 -15.32 -5.64
CA THR A 226 -7.64 -16.63 -4.99
C THR A 226 -8.45 -16.54 -3.72
N ILE A 227 -9.47 -17.40 -3.61
CA ILE A 227 -10.19 -17.62 -2.36
C ILE A 227 -9.20 -18.17 -1.34
N ARG A 228 -9.17 -17.55 -0.15
CA ARG A 228 -8.27 -17.95 0.94
C ARG A 228 -8.50 -19.42 1.28
N LYS A 229 -7.55 -20.29 0.92
CA LYS A 229 -7.51 -21.69 1.38
C LYS A 229 -6.60 -21.77 2.61
N GLY A 230 -7.20 -21.88 3.79
CA GLY A 230 -6.53 -22.17 5.06
C GLY A 230 -6.04 -20.96 5.86
N ASN A 231 -5.44 -21.25 7.03
CA ASN A 231 -5.13 -20.28 8.08
C ASN A 231 -3.73 -19.62 7.95
N ARG A 232 -3.18 -19.53 6.74
CA ARG A 232 -1.85 -18.91 6.53
C ARG A 232 -1.96 -17.40 6.66
N ILE A 233 -1.13 -16.80 7.51
CA ILE A 233 -1.02 -15.35 7.67
C ILE A 233 -0.41 -14.77 6.41
N THR A 234 -1.17 -13.97 5.66
CA THR A 234 -0.66 -13.27 4.47
C THR A 234 0.03 -11.98 4.90
N ILE A 235 1.01 -11.50 4.14
CA ILE A 235 1.63 -10.16 4.34
C ILE A 235 0.55 -9.05 4.46
N GLN A 236 -0.53 -9.16 3.69
CA GLN A 236 -1.65 -8.22 3.75
C GLN A 236 -2.45 -8.31 5.07
N ASP A 237 -2.54 -9.50 5.67
CA ASP A 237 -3.25 -9.70 6.95
C ASP A 237 -2.38 -9.16 8.10
N SER A 238 -1.07 -9.40 8.07
CA SER A 238 -0.11 -8.77 8.99
C SER A 238 -0.14 -7.25 8.87
N LEU A 239 -0.16 -6.72 7.63
CA LEU A 239 -0.24 -5.27 7.40
C LEU A 239 -1.55 -4.69 7.92
N ALA A 240 -2.67 -5.42 7.80
CA ALA A 240 -3.96 -5.02 8.39
C ALA A 240 -3.89 -4.94 9.91
N ASN A 241 -3.30 -5.95 10.57
CA ASN A 241 -3.14 -5.95 12.02
C ASN A 241 -2.22 -4.81 12.49
N VAL A 242 -1.11 -4.58 11.80
CA VAL A 242 -0.21 -3.44 12.08
C VAL A 242 -0.95 -2.11 11.91
N ALA A 243 -1.75 -1.96 10.86
CA ALA A 243 -2.55 -0.76 10.65
C ALA A 243 -3.57 -0.55 11.78
N ARG A 244 -4.27 -1.60 12.25
CA ARG A 244 -5.18 -1.52 13.41
C ARG A 244 -4.45 -1.09 14.68
N MET A 245 -3.29 -1.70 14.96
CA MET A 245 -2.46 -1.30 16.10
C MET A 245 -1.99 0.15 15.99
N SER A 246 -1.65 0.61 14.78
CA SER A 246 -1.25 2.00 14.54
C SER A 246 -2.36 2.99 14.83
N VAL A 247 -3.64 2.61 14.63
CA VAL A 247 -4.77 3.47 14.98
C VAL A 247 -4.90 3.63 16.49
N VAL A 248 -4.77 2.54 17.25
CA VAL A 248 -4.81 2.60 18.72
C VAL A 248 -3.65 3.46 19.26
N PHE A 249 -2.46 3.29 18.69
CA PHE A 249 -1.29 4.10 19.04
C PHE A 249 -1.49 5.59 18.72
N MET A 250 -2.01 5.92 17.52
CA MET A 250 -2.31 7.31 17.15
C MET A 250 -3.41 7.92 18.02
N MET A 251 -4.42 7.13 18.41
CA MET A 251 -5.44 7.56 19.35
C MET A 251 -4.85 7.92 20.71
N ALA A 252 -3.90 7.12 21.23
CA ALA A 252 -3.20 7.44 22.47
C ALA A 252 -2.39 8.74 22.38
N ILE A 253 -1.71 8.97 21.25
CA ILE A 253 -1.00 10.25 21.01
C ILE A 253 -1.99 11.43 21.00
N SER A 254 -3.17 11.24 20.40
CA SER A 254 -4.16 12.31 20.30
C SER A 254 -4.74 12.77 21.64
N LEU A 255 -4.63 11.97 22.71
CA LEU A 255 -5.02 12.38 24.07
C LEU A 255 -4.17 13.53 24.61
N HIS A 256 -2.94 13.67 24.12
CA HIS A 256 -2.02 14.74 24.52
C HIS A 256 -1.86 15.82 23.46
N ALA A 257 -2.43 15.61 22.28
CA ALA A 257 -2.34 16.55 21.18
C ALA A 257 -3.34 17.71 21.38
N PRO A 258 -2.98 18.94 20.95
CA PRO A 258 -3.91 20.06 20.90
C PRO A 258 -5.15 19.74 20.07
N THR A 259 -6.30 20.27 20.49
CA THR A 259 -7.58 20.06 19.83
C THR A 259 -7.56 20.48 18.36
N ALA A 260 -6.91 21.58 18.00
CA ALA A 260 -6.72 22.00 16.61
C ALA A 260 -6.04 20.92 15.74
N LEU A 261 -5.00 20.27 16.27
CA LEU A 261 -4.29 19.21 15.56
C LEU A 261 -5.17 17.96 15.40
N VAL A 262 -5.94 17.61 16.44
CA VAL A 262 -6.86 16.48 16.40
C VAL A 262 -8.01 16.72 15.41
N LEU A 263 -8.56 17.95 15.35
CA LEU A 263 -9.56 18.34 14.35
C LEU A 263 -9.05 18.20 12.91
N TYR A 264 -7.79 18.59 12.68
CA TYR A 264 -7.12 18.35 11.39
C TYR A 264 -7.03 16.83 11.07
N TRP A 265 -6.61 16.01 12.03
CA TRP A 265 -6.53 14.56 11.81
C TRP A 265 -7.90 13.95 11.53
N ILE A 266 -8.94 14.33 12.26
CA ILE A 266 -10.32 13.86 12.05
C ILE A 266 -10.78 14.25 10.65
N SER A 267 -10.67 15.53 10.27
CA SER A 267 -11.10 16.00 8.95
C SER A 267 -10.34 15.30 7.81
N SER A 268 -9.04 15.05 7.96
CA SER A 268 -8.26 14.27 7.00
C SER A 268 -8.72 12.80 6.91
N GLN A 269 -9.09 12.17 8.02
CA GLN A 269 -9.60 10.80 8.03
C GLN A 269 -11.00 10.70 7.41
N VAL A 270 -11.88 11.64 7.73
CA VAL A 270 -13.22 11.75 7.12
C VAL A 270 -13.10 11.95 5.60
N PHE A 271 -12.25 12.87 5.16
CA PHE A 271 -12.00 13.07 3.72
C PHE A 271 -11.52 11.78 3.05
N SER A 272 -10.56 11.09 3.67
CA SER A 272 -10.02 9.84 3.13
C SER A 272 -11.09 8.75 3.03
N LEU A 273 -11.96 8.65 4.03
CA LEU A 273 -13.06 7.70 4.04
C LEU A 273 -14.08 8.00 2.94
N VAL A 274 -14.56 9.24 2.86
CA VAL A 274 -15.51 9.69 1.84
C VAL A 274 -14.92 9.51 0.45
N GLN A 275 -13.66 9.90 0.24
CA GLN A 275 -12.94 9.68 -1.01
C GLN A 275 -12.90 8.19 -1.38
N ASN A 276 -12.56 7.31 -0.43
CA ASN A 276 -12.48 5.87 -0.69
C ASN A 276 -13.85 5.27 -1.04
N ILE A 277 -14.91 5.71 -0.37
CA ILE A 277 -16.29 5.29 -0.67
C ILE A 277 -16.69 5.75 -2.07
N ILE A 278 -16.47 7.03 -2.41
CA ILE A 278 -16.79 7.60 -3.73
C ILE A 278 -15.99 6.89 -4.83
N LEU A 279 -14.69 6.67 -4.64
CA LEU A 279 -13.85 5.97 -5.61
C LEU A 279 -14.25 4.50 -5.77
N ASP A 280 -14.72 3.84 -4.71
CA ASP A 280 -15.26 2.48 -4.79
C ASP A 280 -16.60 2.43 -5.54
N LEU A 281 -17.45 3.46 -5.40
CA LEU A 281 -18.72 3.58 -6.12
C LEU A 281 -18.53 3.91 -7.60
N VAL A 282 -17.70 4.91 -7.91
CA VAL A 282 -17.51 5.44 -9.28
C VAL A 282 -16.53 4.59 -10.09
N MET A 283 -15.47 4.09 -9.48
CA MET A 283 -14.41 3.32 -10.13
C MET A 283 -14.10 2.04 -9.33
N PRO A 284 -15.01 1.05 -9.34
CA PRO A 284 -14.83 -0.19 -8.60
C PRO A 284 -13.57 -0.93 -9.09
N ILE A 285 -12.78 -1.43 -8.14
CA ILE A 285 -11.68 -2.36 -8.42
C ILE A 285 -12.20 -3.76 -8.09
N SER A 286 -13.03 -4.34 -8.96
CA SER A 286 -13.48 -5.72 -8.81
C SER A 286 -13.05 -6.54 -10.01
N TYR A 287 -12.33 -7.63 -9.74
CA TYR A 287 -12.14 -8.70 -10.72
C TYR A 287 -13.21 -9.80 -10.53
N THR A 288 -13.65 -10.02 -9.29
CA THR A 288 -14.71 -10.97 -8.97
C THR A 288 -16.09 -10.37 -9.25
N PRO A 289 -17.12 -11.22 -9.50
CA PRO A 289 -18.50 -10.76 -9.61
C PRO A 289 -19.03 -10.17 -8.28
N ASN A 290 -18.34 -10.44 -7.16
CA ASN A 290 -18.67 -9.89 -5.85
C ASN A 290 -18.29 -8.41 -5.79
N ARG A 291 -19.27 -7.54 -6.03
CA ARG A 291 -19.16 -6.11 -5.79
C ARG A 291 -19.37 -5.82 -4.31
N ARG A 292 -18.66 -4.81 -3.78
CA ARG A 292 -18.81 -4.36 -2.38
C ARG A 292 -20.23 -3.90 -2.07
N PHE A 293 -20.85 -3.28 -3.06
CA PHE A 293 -22.26 -2.94 -3.05
C PHE A 293 -22.94 -3.80 -4.12
N ASN A 294 -23.98 -4.54 -3.74
CA ASN A 294 -24.88 -5.23 -4.67
C ASN A 294 -25.78 -4.22 -5.40
N ILE A 295 -25.19 -3.20 -6.03
CA ILE A 295 -25.92 -2.32 -6.93
C ILE A 295 -26.06 -3.13 -8.22
N SER A 296 -27.30 -3.55 -8.51
CA SER A 296 -27.68 -4.22 -9.75
C SER A 296 -27.42 -3.28 -10.92
N VAL A 297 -26.20 -3.26 -11.45
CA VAL A 297 -25.92 -2.62 -12.73
C VAL A 297 -26.45 -3.56 -13.80
N GLN A 298 -27.77 -3.52 -14.01
CA GLN A 298 -28.38 -4.02 -15.23
C GLN A 298 -27.81 -3.22 -16.41
N GLY A 299 -27.13 -3.92 -17.31
CA GLY A 299 -26.87 -3.47 -18.68
C GLY A 299 -25.76 -2.44 -18.87
N LYS A 300 -24.54 -2.91 -19.20
CA LYS A 300 -23.74 -2.44 -20.37
C LYS A 300 -22.33 -2.99 -20.45
N GLU A 301 -21.70 -3.42 -19.35
CA GLU A 301 -20.26 -3.74 -19.37
C GLU A 301 -19.89 -5.23 -19.57
N ALA A 302 -20.86 -6.14 -19.56
CA ALA A 302 -20.57 -7.57 -19.75
C ALA A 302 -20.10 -7.93 -21.18
N ASN A 303 -20.32 -7.07 -22.17
CA ASN A 303 -19.98 -7.37 -23.57
C ASN A 303 -18.54 -6.98 -23.98
N ASN A 304 -17.77 -6.28 -23.15
CA ASN A 304 -16.41 -5.83 -23.52
C ASN A 304 -15.27 -6.66 -22.93
N ILE A 305 -15.56 -7.81 -22.32
CA ILE A 305 -14.53 -8.72 -21.77
C ILE A 305 -14.29 -9.91 -22.73
N ILE A 306 -15.05 -10.02 -23.82
CA ILE A 306 -14.88 -11.06 -24.85
C ILE A 306 -14.94 -10.41 -26.24
N MET A 307 -13.93 -9.64 -26.59
CA MET A 307 -13.42 -9.42 -27.96
C MET A 307 -11.93 -9.10 -27.86
#